data_AF-A0A5C5RNS5-F1
#
_entry.id   AF-A0A5C5RNS5-F1
#
_cell.length_a   1.000
_cell.length_b   1.000
_cell.length_c   1.000
_cell.angle_alpha   90.00
_cell.angle_beta   90.00
_cell.angle_gamma   90.00
#
_symmetry.space_group_name_H-M   'P 1'
#
loop_
_entity.id
_entity.type
_entity.pdbx_description
1 polymer ?
#
loop_
_entity_poly.entity_id
_entity_poly.type
_entity_poly.pdbx_seq_one_letter_code
_entity_poly.pdbx_strand_id
1 'polypeptide(L)'
;MTPRMPARGRGRFGELFDRLSAQRGEEHDDFQAEEAVRFLDQNPMRAQAKAASVVSWPLRVASAWSWRFLVVLAATAAAAWIAMKLSVVVLPVAIALLLTVLLEPLVALLVRRGHLSRTAAAAAGLLLALVAVIALVSQAAAQLFVQFPDLLTKAADGLEKALDWLKTGPLALDTSVIDKALTSMQEEITKFLQSNSSVLASGALSVTSSLISIVTGSLITLFCLFFFLKEGRRIWLWVIRLLPAPARAPMHES
;
A
#
# COMPACT_ATOMS: atom_id res chain seq x y z
N MET A 1 64.47 66.90 23.96
CA MET A 1 65.53 67.30 23.01
C MET A 1 66.56 66.19 22.98
N THR A 2 66.65 65.41 21.89
CA THR A 2 67.76 64.48 21.52
C THR A 2 67.49 63.93 20.10
N PRO A 3 68.53 63.52 19.32
CA PRO A 3 68.83 64.12 18.00
C PRO A 3 68.74 63.16 16.78
N ARG A 4 68.82 63.71 15.56
CA ARG A 4 68.86 63.00 14.24
C ARG A 4 70.31 62.73 13.77
N MET A 5 70.52 61.64 13.00
CA MET A 5 71.74 61.33 12.21
C MET A 5 71.37 60.86 10.77
N PRO A 6 72.26 61.00 9.75
CA PRO A 6 71.93 60.84 8.32
C PRO A 6 72.44 59.53 7.65
N ALA A 7 71.96 59.24 6.42
CA ALA A 7 72.20 57.99 5.64
C ALA A 7 73.15 58.17 4.42
N ARG A 8 73.80 57.06 3.97
CA ARG A 8 74.85 56.99 2.92
C ARG A 8 74.47 56.00 1.79
N GLY A 9 74.88 56.29 0.53
CA GLY A 9 74.35 55.75 -0.75
C GLY A 9 74.80 54.36 -1.27
N ARG A 10 74.10 53.86 -2.32
CA ARG A 10 74.10 52.48 -2.87
C ARG A 10 74.69 52.41 -4.30
N GLY A 11 75.42 51.35 -4.66
CA GLY A 11 76.22 51.24 -5.90
C GLY A 11 75.67 50.32 -7.02
N ARG A 12 76.38 50.37 -8.16
CA ARG A 12 76.09 49.85 -9.53
C ARG A 12 75.65 48.38 -9.69
N PHE A 13 75.85 47.52 -8.69
CA PHE A 13 75.37 46.13 -8.75
C PHE A 13 73.84 46.02 -8.64
N GLY A 14 73.17 47.04 -8.08
CA GLY A 14 71.71 47.05 -7.99
C GLY A 14 71.01 47.09 -9.36
N GLU A 15 71.59 47.78 -10.35
CA GLU A 15 70.93 47.99 -11.65
C GLU A 15 70.88 46.73 -12.51
N LEU A 16 71.90 45.89 -12.45
CA LEU A 16 71.92 44.62 -13.19
C LEU A 16 70.92 43.61 -12.62
N PHE A 17 70.73 43.63 -11.30
CA PHE A 17 69.76 42.78 -10.64
C PHE A 17 68.32 43.20 -11.02
N ASP A 18 68.08 44.50 -11.09
CA ASP A 18 66.77 45.07 -11.43
C ASP A 18 66.31 44.70 -12.85
N ARG A 19 67.26 44.67 -13.79
CA ARG A 19 66.98 44.28 -15.18
C ARG A 19 66.62 42.80 -15.33
N LEU A 20 67.26 41.92 -14.57
CA LEU A 20 66.96 40.49 -14.60
C LEU A 20 65.65 40.16 -13.89
N SER A 21 65.28 40.91 -12.84
CA SER A 21 63.98 40.77 -12.20
C SER A 21 62.83 41.25 -13.08
N ALA A 22 63.04 42.29 -13.89
CA ALA A 22 62.02 42.77 -14.83
C ALA A 22 61.72 41.73 -15.92
N GLN A 23 62.75 41.15 -16.53
CA GLN A 23 62.57 40.18 -17.63
C GLN A 23 61.96 38.84 -17.16
N ARG A 24 62.23 38.41 -15.93
CA ARG A 24 61.64 37.18 -15.36
C ARG A 24 60.17 37.35 -14.97
N GLY A 25 59.72 38.58 -14.73
CA GLY A 25 58.32 38.88 -14.41
C GLY A 25 57.38 38.61 -15.58
N GLU A 26 57.75 39.03 -16.78
CA GLU A 26 56.86 38.98 -17.96
C GLU A 26 56.57 37.56 -18.46
N GLU A 27 57.56 36.65 -18.48
CA GLU A 27 57.30 35.24 -18.85
C GLU A 27 56.45 34.50 -17.82
N HIS A 28 56.49 34.91 -16.55
CA HIS A 28 55.72 34.25 -15.51
C HIS A 28 54.22 34.58 -15.59
N ASP A 29 53.88 35.77 -16.07
CA ASP A 29 52.49 36.23 -16.19
C ASP A 29 51.75 35.56 -17.36
N ASP A 30 52.42 35.36 -18.51
CA ASP A 30 51.82 34.69 -19.68
C ASP A 30 51.53 33.21 -19.40
N PHE A 31 52.45 32.51 -18.72
CA PHE A 31 52.22 31.12 -18.30
C PHE A 31 51.04 30.99 -17.33
N GLN A 32 50.87 31.94 -16.39
CA GLN A 32 49.73 31.91 -15.47
C GLN A 32 48.39 32.18 -16.17
N ALA A 33 48.37 33.05 -17.17
CA ALA A 33 47.15 33.32 -17.93
C ALA A 33 46.67 32.07 -18.68
N GLU A 34 47.59 31.36 -19.34
CA GLU A 34 47.25 30.14 -20.11
C GLU A 34 46.83 28.97 -19.20
N GLU A 35 47.52 28.80 -18.05
CA GLU A 35 47.14 27.81 -17.04
C GLU A 35 45.75 28.12 -16.46
N ALA A 36 45.50 29.38 -16.10
CA ALA A 36 44.20 29.82 -15.59
C ALA A 36 43.07 29.53 -16.58
N VAL A 37 43.26 29.81 -17.87
CA VAL A 37 42.26 29.50 -18.91
C VAL A 37 42.00 28.00 -19.02
N ARG A 38 43.04 27.17 -18.92
CA ARG A 38 42.92 25.69 -18.98
C ARG A 38 42.20 25.12 -17.75
N PHE A 39 42.50 25.63 -16.55
CA PHE A 39 41.78 25.25 -15.32
C PHE A 39 40.31 25.66 -15.35
N LEU A 40 40.02 26.79 -16.00
CA LEU A 40 38.68 27.31 -16.19
C LEU A 40 37.82 26.45 -17.14
N ASP A 41 38.43 25.73 -18.09
CA ASP A 41 37.72 24.79 -18.99
C ASP A 41 37.49 23.41 -18.34
N GLN A 42 38.40 22.95 -17.49
CA GLN A 42 38.30 21.65 -16.80
C GLN A 42 37.31 21.63 -15.63
N ASN A 43 36.66 22.75 -15.31
CA ASN A 43 35.73 22.80 -14.19
C ASN A 43 34.43 22.01 -14.51
N PRO A 44 34.15 20.90 -13.82
CA PRO A 44 33.00 20.03 -14.10
C PRO A 44 31.65 20.76 -13.98
N MET A 45 31.60 21.84 -13.19
CA MET A 45 30.42 22.69 -13.05
C MET A 45 30.07 23.42 -14.36
N ARG A 46 31.08 23.83 -15.14
CA ARG A 46 30.87 24.46 -16.45
C ARG A 46 30.49 23.44 -17.52
N ALA A 47 31.03 22.23 -17.45
CA ALA A 47 30.61 21.13 -18.30
C ALA A 47 29.13 20.77 -18.09
N GLN A 48 28.66 20.70 -16.84
CA GLN A 48 27.23 20.53 -16.52
C GLN A 48 26.37 21.70 -17.00
N ALA A 49 26.85 22.95 -16.84
CA ALA A 49 26.15 24.13 -17.33
C ALA A 49 26.03 24.15 -18.87
N LYS A 50 27.07 23.72 -19.58
CA LYS A 50 27.09 23.59 -21.04
C LYS A 50 26.21 22.43 -21.53
N ALA A 51 26.18 21.30 -20.83
CA ALA A 51 25.24 20.21 -21.12
C ALA A 51 23.78 20.64 -20.90
N ALA A 52 23.52 21.42 -19.84
CA ALA A 52 22.19 21.97 -19.55
C ALA A 52 21.74 23.07 -20.53
N SER A 53 22.66 23.76 -21.22
CA SER A 53 22.33 24.80 -22.21
C SER A 53 22.02 24.26 -23.61
N VAL A 54 22.37 23.00 -23.89
CA VAL A 54 22.02 22.31 -25.16
C VAL A 54 20.54 21.89 -25.19
N VAL A 55 19.88 21.82 -24.03
CA VAL A 55 18.48 21.40 -23.89
C VAL A 55 17.58 22.63 -23.77
N SER A 56 16.57 22.74 -24.63
CA SER A 56 15.63 23.87 -24.62
C SER A 56 14.93 24.03 -23.27
N TRP A 57 14.74 25.27 -22.83
CA TRP A 57 14.14 25.61 -21.52
C TRP A 57 12.82 24.86 -21.20
N PRO A 58 11.87 24.69 -22.14
CA PRO A 58 10.64 23.95 -21.88
C PRO A 58 10.87 22.48 -21.53
N LEU A 59 11.88 21.84 -22.16
CA LEU A 59 12.18 20.42 -21.95
C LEU A 59 12.80 20.16 -20.57
N ARG A 60 13.57 21.12 -20.04
CA ARG A 60 14.10 21.06 -18.67
C ARG A 60 13.00 21.17 -17.61
N VAL A 61 12.04 22.07 -17.82
CA VAL A 61 10.87 22.22 -16.93
C VAL A 61 10.00 20.96 -16.98
N ALA A 62 9.75 20.42 -18.18
CA ALA A 62 9.00 19.18 -18.35
C ALA A 62 9.66 17.99 -17.64
N SER A 63 10.97 17.84 -17.73
CA SER A 63 11.72 16.77 -17.04
C SER A 63 11.62 16.89 -15.51
N ALA A 64 11.79 18.11 -14.97
CA ALA A 64 11.68 18.36 -13.54
C ALA A 64 10.25 18.16 -12.99
N TRP A 65 9.23 18.39 -13.81
CA TRP A 65 7.84 18.10 -13.45
C TRP A 65 7.50 16.61 -13.57
N SER A 66 8.01 15.95 -14.60
CA SER A 66 7.76 14.52 -14.85
C SER A 66 8.23 13.65 -13.68
N TRP A 67 9.41 13.92 -13.10
CA TRP A 67 9.90 13.13 -11.97
C TRP A 67 9.04 13.34 -10.71
N ARG A 68 8.62 14.58 -10.42
CA ARG A 68 7.75 14.89 -9.29
C ARG A 68 6.40 14.22 -9.45
N PHE A 69 5.84 14.26 -10.66
CA PHE A 69 4.57 13.61 -10.96
C PHE A 69 4.67 12.09 -10.80
N LEU A 70 5.77 11.48 -11.25
CA LEU A 70 6.04 10.06 -11.04
C LEU A 70 6.15 9.69 -9.56
N VAL A 71 6.86 10.50 -8.75
CA VAL A 71 6.97 10.26 -7.30
C VAL A 71 5.62 10.39 -6.61
N VAL A 72 4.83 11.42 -6.95
CA VAL A 72 3.49 11.59 -6.38
C VAL A 72 2.59 10.42 -6.80
N LEU A 73 2.59 10.03 -8.07
CA LEU A 73 1.83 8.90 -8.56
C LEU A 73 2.24 7.59 -7.87
N ALA A 74 3.55 7.35 -7.72
CA ALA A 74 4.08 6.19 -7.02
C ALA A 74 3.70 6.21 -5.53
N ALA A 75 3.76 7.37 -4.88
CA ALA A 75 3.34 7.52 -3.48
C ALA A 75 1.84 7.28 -3.31
N THR A 76 1.00 7.82 -4.19
CA THR A 76 -0.45 7.59 -4.18
C THR A 76 -0.78 6.12 -4.48
N ALA A 77 -0.11 5.50 -5.45
CA ALA A 77 -0.28 4.09 -5.75
C ALA A 77 0.16 3.20 -4.58
N ALA A 78 1.29 3.50 -3.94
CA ALA A 78 1.75 2.81 -2.74
C ALA A 78 0.76 2.98 -1.58
N ALA A 79 0.25 4.19 -1.36
CA ALA A 79 -0.76 4.45 -0.34
C ALA A 79 -2.07 3.68 -0.61
N ALA A 80 -2.55 3.67 -1.85
CA ALA A 80 -3.71 2.88 -2.26
C ALA A 80 -3.46 1.37 -2.08
N TRP A 81 -2.27 0.89 -2.44
CA TRP A 81 -1.88 -0.52 -2.28
C TRP A 81 -1.83 -0.94 -0.80
N ILE A 82 -1.24 -0.09 0.05
CA ILE A 82 -1.23 -0.27 1.50
C ILE A 82 -2.66 -0.24 2.05
N ALA A 83 -3.50 0.69 1.62
CA ALA A 83 -4.90 0.78 2.04
C ALA A 83 -5.68 -0.50 1.69
N MET A 84 -5.55 -0.98 0.46
CA MET A 84 -6.17 -2.25 0.02
C MET A 84 -5.69 -3.44 0.86
N LYS A 85 -4.39 -3.49 1.19
CA LYS A 85 -3.84 -4.57 2.02
C LYS A 85 -4.28 -4.44 3.48
N LEU A 86 -4.36 -3.23 4.02
CA LEU A 86 -4.85 -2.97 5.38
C LEU A 86 -6.32 -3.35 5.51
N SER A 87 -7.17 -3.11 4.51
CA SER A 87 -8.60 -3.47 4.56
C SER A 87 -8.83 -4.93 4.92
N VAL A 88 -7.95 -5.84 4.47
CA VAL A 88 -8.00 -7.28 4.79
C VAL A 88 -7.88 -7.52 6.30
N VAL A 89 -7.17 -6.68 7.05
CA VAL A 89 -6.97 -6.78 8.50
C VAL A 89 -7.94 -5.89 9.27
N VAL A 90 -8.25 -4.69 8.74
CA VAL A 90 -9.15 -3.71 9.36
C VAL A 90 -10.55 -4.29 9.54
N LEU A 91 -11.06 -5.05 8.57
CA LEU A 91 -12.40 -5.62 8.65
C LEU A 91 -12.54 -6.65 9.81
N PRO A 92 -11.66 -7.67 9.95
CA PRO A 92 -11.60 -8.52 11.14
C PRO A 92 -11.52 -7.75 12.46
N VAL A 93 -10.67 -6.72 12.51
CA VAL A 93 -10.47 -5.89 13.71
C VAL A 93 -11.74 -5.09 14.05
N ALA A 94 -12.43 -4.54 13.04
CA ALA A 94 -13.68 -3.81 13.22
C ALA A 94 -14.80 -4.72 13.74
N ILE A 95 -14.92 -5.93 13.18
CA ILE A 95 -15.88 -6.95 13.65
C ILE A 95 -15.56 -7.33 15.10
N ALA A 96 -14.28 -7.56 15.42
CA ALA A 96 -13.84 -7.86 16.77
C ALA A 96 -14.18 -6.72 17.76
N LEU A 97 -13.99 -5.45 17.37
CA LEU A 97 -14.38 -4.31 18.21
C LEU A 97 -15.88 -4.25 18.44
N LEU A 98 -16.69 -4.45 17.40
CA LEU A 98 -18.14 -4.42 17.48
C LEU A 98 -18.66 -5.54 18.40
N LEU A 99 -18.09 -6.74 18.27
CA LEU A 99 -18.34 -7.86 19.19
C LEU A 99 -17.88 -7.53 20.62
N THR A 100 -16.71 -6.91 20.79
CA THR A 100 -16.21 -6.52 22.12
C THR A 100 -17.18 -5.58 22.82
N VAL A 101 -17.64 -4.53 22.14
CA VAL A 101 -18.60 -3.55 22.69
C VAL A 101 -19.92 -4.22 23.04
N LEU A 102 -20.39 -5.16 22.21
CA LEU A 102 -21.62 -5.90 22.46
C LEU A 102 -21.49 -6.90 23.65
N LEU A 103 -20.32 -7.53 23.80
CA LEU A 103 -20.04 -8.49 24.87
C LEU A 103 -19.58 -7.83 26.18
N GLU A 104 -19.12 -6.58 26.16
CA GLU A 104 -18.67 -5.85 27.37
C GLU A 104 -19.73 -5.85 28.50
N PRO A 105 -21.02 -5.55 28.28
CA PRO A 105 -22.02 -5.63 29.35
C PRO A 105 -22.24 -7.08 29.83
N LEU A 106 -22.17 -8.08 28.94
CA LEU A 106 -22.33 -9.49 29.28
C LEU A 106 -21.16 -9.99 30.14
N VAL A 107 -19.93 -9.64 29.77
CA VAL A 107 -18.70 -9.99 30.49
C VAL A 107 -18.61 -9.21 31.80
N ALA A 108 -19.01 -7.95 31.84
CA ALA A 108 -19.11 -7.17 33.07
C ALA A 108 -20.10 -7.80 34.06
N LEU A 109 -21.22 -8.33 33.55
CA LEU A 109 -22.20 -9.06 34.36
C LEU A 109 -21.62 -10.38 34.88
N LEU A 110 -20.90 -11.13 34.06
CA LEU A 110 -20.20 -12.36 34.46
C LEU A 110 -19.09 -12.12 35.50
N VAL A 111 -18.30 -11.06 35.35
CA VAL A 111 -17.26 -10.68 36.33
C VAL A 111 -17.90 -10.28 37.66
N ARG A 112 -18.96 -9.47 37.61
CA ARG A 112 -19.67 -9.01 38.82
C ARG A 112 -20.38 -10.16 39.54
N ARG A 113 -21.02 -11.09 38.82
CA ARG A 113 -21.79 -12.19 39.42
C ARG A 113 -20.96 -13.44 39.73
N GLY A 114 -19.89 -13.67 38.97
CA GLY A 114 -19.08 -14.89 39.04
C GLY A 114 -17.78 -14.76 39.85
N HIS A 115 -17.39 -13.57 40.32
CA HIS A 115 -16.15 -13.34 41.08
C HIS A 115 -14.88 -13.90 40.41
N LEU A 116 -14.89 -14.07 39.08
CA LEU A 116 -13.77 -14.63 38.33
C LEU A 116 -12.68 -13.58 38.08
N SER A 117 -11.42 -14.02 38.09
CA SER A 117 -10.29 -13.16 37.70
C SER A 117 -10.50 -12.66 36.27
N ARG A 118 -10.07 -11.41 36.01
CA ARG A 118 -10.31 -10.72 34.72
C ARG A 118 -9.79 -11.51 33.51
N THR A 119 -8.77 -12.34 33.73
CA THR A 119 -8.20 -13.29 32.75
C THR A 119 -9.12 -14.48 32.46
N ALA A 120 -9.76 -15.05 33.50
CA ALA A 120 -10.71 -16.16 33.34
C ALA A 120 -12.01 -15.70 32.67
N ALA A 121 -12.48 -14.49 33.00
CA ALA A 121 -13.65 -13.90 32.33
C ALA A 121 -13.37 -13.58 30.84
N ALA A 122 -12.16 -13.13 30.50
CA ALA A 122 -11.77 -12.92 29.10
C ALA A 122 -11.67 -14.25 28.33
N ALA A 123 -11.14 -15.32 28.94
CA ALA A 123 -11.09 -16.65 28.34
C ALA A 123 -12.50 -17.25 28.15
N ALA A 124 -13.39 -17.08 29.12
CA ALA A 124 -14.79 -17.50 29.00
C ALA A 124 -15.54 -16.71 27.92
N GLY A 125 -15.31 -15.39 27.83
CA GLY A 125 -15.86 -14.54 26.77
C GLY A 125 -15.37 -14.94 25.38
N LEU A 126 -14.09 -15.31 25.27
CA LEU A 126 -13.52 -15.83 24.02
C LEU A 126 -14.16 -17.16 23.61
N LEU A 127 -14.33 -18.09 24.54
CA LEU A 127 -15.01 -19.36 24.27
C LEU A 127 -16.46 -19.15 23.84
N LEU A 128 -17.18 -18.24 24.50
CA LEU A 128 -18.57 -17.92 24.15
C LEU A 128 -18.66 -17.28 22.75
N ALA A 129 -17.74 -16.37 22.43
CA ALA A 129 -17.66 -15.79 21.09
C ALA A 129 -17.32 -16.83 20.01
N LEU A 130 -16.39 -17.76 20.30
CA LEU A 130 -16.06 -18.87 19.40
C LEU A 130 -17.30 -19.72 19.09
N VAL A 131 -18.04 -20.12 20.13
CA VAL A 131 -19.27 -20.90 19.98
C VAL A 131 -20.33 -20.14 19.18
N ALA A 132 -20.50 -18.85 19.46
CA ALA A 132 -21.44 -18.00 18.73
C ALA A 132 -21.09 -17.89 17.23
N VAL A 133 -19.82 -17.67 16.90
CA VAL A 133 -19.35 -17.60 15.51
C VAL A 133 -19.58 -18.93 14.79
N ILE A 134 -19.21 -20.06 15.40
CA ILE A 134 -19.42 -21.38 14.80
C ILE A 134 -20.92 -21.64 14.57
N ALA A 135 -21.77 -21.27 15.52
CA ALA A 135 -23.22 -21.43 15.39
C ALA A 135 -23.80 -20.58 14.23
N LEU A 136 -23.40 -19.31 14.13
CA LEU A 136 -23.86 -18.41 13.06
C LEU A 136 -23.38 -18.87 11.68
N VAL A 137 -22.10 -19.26 11.57
CA VAL A 137 -21.54 -19.78 10.30
C VAL A 137 -22.20 -21.09 9.91
N SER A 138 -22.42 -22.00 10.86
CA SER A 138 -23.11 -23.28 10.62
C SER A 138 -24.55 -23.05 10.12
N GLN A 139 -25.29 -22.12 10.73
CA GLN A 139 -26.63 -21.76 10.25
C GLN A 139 -26.61 -21.14 8.85
N ALA A 140 -25.71 -20.19 8.60
CA ALA A 140 -25.60 -19.56 7.29
C ALA A 140 -25.23 -20.60 6.21
N ALA A 141 -24.29 -21.50 6.50
CA ALA A 141 -23.92 -22.60 5.60
C ALA A 141 -25.11 -23.53 5.34
N ALA A 142 -25.87 -23.92 6.36
CA ALA A 142 -27.06 -24.74 6.21
C ALA A 142 -28.11 -24.07 5.30
N GLN A 143 -28.30 -22.75 5.43
CA GLN A 143 -29.20 -21.99 4.55
C GLN A 143 -28.76 -21.98 3.09
N LEU A 144 -27.45 -21.94 2.83
CA LEU A 144 -26.91 -22.03 1.47
C LEU A 144 -27.18 -23.42 0.87
N PHE A 145 -26.96 -24.50 1.61
CA PHE A 145 -27.24 -25.86 1.13
C PHE A 145 -28.72 -26.10 0.82
N VAL A 146 -29.64 -25.51 1.60
CA VAL A 146 -31.08 -25.62 1.36
C VAL A 146 -31.52 -24.81 0.14
N GLN A 147 -30.87 -23.67 -0.14
CA GLN A 147 -31.23 -22.79 -1.27
C GLN A 147 -30.54 -23.14 -2.59
N PHE A 148 -29.45 -23.91 -2.57
CA PHE A 148 -28.74 -24.38 -3.76
C PHE A 148 -29.65 -25.10 -4.79
N PRO A 149 -30.52 -26.06 -4.39
CA PRO A 149 -31.42 -26.70 -5.34
C PRO A 149 -32.44 -25.73 -5.95
N ASP A 150 -32.95 -24.75 -5.19
CA ASP A 150 -33.88 -23.72 -5.69
C ASP A 150 -33.22 -22.76 -6.70
N LEU A 151 -31.92 -22.50 -6.57
CA LEU A 151 -31.15 -21.72 -7.54
C LEU A 151 -30.94 -22.49 -8.84
N LEU A 152 -30.75 -23.81 -8.75
CA LEU A 152 -30.61 -24.69 -9.91
C LEU A 152 -31.93 -24.82 -10.68
N THR A 153 -33.06 -24.99 -9.99
CA THR A 153 -34.38 -25.02 -10.64
C THR A 153 -34.74 -23.68 -11.26
N LYS A 154 -34.47 -22.55 -10.60
CA LYS A 154 -34.70 -21.22 -11.20
C LYS A 154 -33.82 -20.93 -12.42
N ALA A 155 -32.58 -21.42 -12.43
CA ALA A 155 -31.71 -21.31 -13.59
C ALA A 155 -32.21 -22.19 -14.76
N ALA A 156 -32.70 -23.40 -14.46
CA ALA A 156 -33.32 -24.28 -15.45
C ALA A 156 -34.62 -23.65 -16.03
N ASP A 157 -35.50 -23.12 -15.19
CA ASP A 157 -36.73 -22.43 -15.60
C ASP A 157 -36.43 -21.19 -16.46
N GLY A 158 -35.38 -20.43 -16.11
CA GLY A 158 -34.95 -19.27 -16.89
C GLY A 158 -34.44 -19.64 -18.27
N LEU A 159 -33.71 -20.77 -18.36
CA LEU A 159 -33.22 -21.30 -19.63
C LEU A 159 -34.40 -21.81 -20.49
N GLU A 160 -35.36 -22.49 -19.88
CA GLU A 160 -36.55 -23.00 -20.56
C GLU A 160 -37.43 -21.86 -21.10
N LYS A 161 -37.60 -20.77 -20.33
CA LYS A 161 -38.29 -19.56 -20.79
C LYS A 161 -37.54 -18.81 -21.88
N ALA A 162 -36.21 -18.75 -21.83
CA ALA A 162 -35.41 -18.16 -22.89
C ALA A 162 -35.51 -18.98 -24.19
N LEU A 163 -35.52 -20.30 -24.09
CA LEU A 163 -35.77 -21.22 -25.19
C LEU A 163 -37.19 -21.06 -25.75
N ASP A 164 -38.20 -20.90 -24.90
CA ASP A 164 -39.59 -20.73 -25.33
C ASP A 164 -39.82 -19.38 -26.02
N TRP A 165 -39.21 -18.30 -25.52
CA TRP A 165 -39.19 -16.99 -26.18
C TRP A 165 -38.47 -17.03 -27.53
N LEU A 166 -37.44 -17.87 -27.67
CA LEU A 166 -36.72 -18.06 -28.92
C LEU A 166 -37.51 -18.92 -29.93
N LYS A 167 -38.35 -19.85 -29.43
CA LYS A 167 -39.28 -20.66 -30.23
C LYS A 167 -40.48 -19.86 -30.75
N THR A 168 -41.08 -19.01 -29.90
CA THR A 168 -42.29 -18.22 -30.24
C THR A 168 -41.99 -16.80 -30.73
N GLY A 169 -40.76 -16.32 -30.57
CA GLY A 169 -40.30 -15.03 -31.08
C GLY A 169 -40.06 -15.03 -32.60
N PRO A 170 -39.68 -13.86 -33.18
CA PRO A 170 -39.65 -13.60 -34.62
C PRO A 170 -38.68 -14.45 -35.45
N LEU A 171 -37.91 -15.35 -34.81
CA LEU A 171 -36.89 -16.20 -35.42
C LEU A 171 -37.35 -17.62 -35.74
N ALA A 172 -38.50 -18.10 -35.21
CA ALA A 172 -39.14 -19.39 -35.50
C ALA A 172 -38.14 -20.54 -35.79
N LEU A 173 -37.22 -20.79 -34.85
CA LEU A 173 -36.16 -21.78 -35.02
C LEU A 173 -36.68 -23.20 -34.86
N ASP A 174 -36.33 -24.06 -35.82
CA ASP A 174 -36.72 -25.47 -35.91
C ASP A 174 -36.26 -26.26 -34.66
N THR A 175 -37.17 -27.01 -34.04
CA THR A 175 -36.96 -27.69 -32.74
C THR A 175 -35.81 -28.69 -32.78
N SER A 176 -35.54 -29.25 -33.96
CA SER A 176 -34.43 -30.19 -34.20
C SER A 176 -33.03 -29.59 -34.00
N VAL A 177 -32.86 -28.28 -34.22
CA VAL A 177 -31.59 -27.58 -34.02
C VAL A 177 -31.37 -27.27 -32.54
N ILE A 178 -32.44 -26.96 -31.82
CA ILE A 178 -32.42 -26.68 -30.38
C ILE A 178 -32.10 -27.95 -29.59
N ASP A 179 -32.75 -29.08 -29.90
CA ASP A 179 -32.47 -30.35 -29.21
C ASP A 179 -31.05 -30.83 -29.50
N LYS A 180 -30.55 -30.67 -30.73
CA LYS A 180 -29.14 -30.93 -31.05
C LYS A 180 -28.20 -30.00 -30.30
N ALA A 181 -28.50 -28.70 -30.23
CA ALA A 181 -27.67 -27.75 -29.49
C ALA A 181 -27.66 -28.04 -27.99
N LEU A 182 -28.80 -28.41 -27.40
CA LEU A 182 -28.89 -28.85 -26.01
C LEU A 182 -28.08 -30.11 -25.77
N THR A 183 -28.20 -31.12 -26.63
CA THR A 183 -27.46 -32.38 -26.51
C THR A 183 -25.95 -32.14 -26.68
N SER A 184 -25.55 -31.32 -27.65
CA SER A 184 -24.14 -30.94 -27.87
C SER A 184 -23.59 -30.10 -26.73
N MET A 185 -24.36 -29.17 -26.17
CA MET A 185 -23.97 -28.40 -24.98
C MET A 185 -23.83 -29.32 -23.77
N GLN A 186 -24.71 -30.30 -23.61
CA GLN A 186 -24.64 -31.27 -22.52
C GLN A 186 -23.43 -32.19 -22.65
N GLU A 187 -23.13 -32.66 -23.87
CA GLU A 187 -21.90 -33.40 -24.17
C GLU A 187 -20.65 -32.52 -23.97
N GLU A 188 -20.68 -31.26 -24.36
CA GLU A 188 -19.56 -30.33 -24.27
C GLU A 188 -19.30 -29.89 -22.82
N ILE A 189 -20.36 -29.72 -22.02
CA ILE A 189 -20.27 -29.55 -20.56
C ILE A 189 -19.71 -30.81 -19.92
N THR A 190 -20.18 -32.00 -20.33
CA THR A 190 -19.67 -33.28 -19.79
C THR A 190 -18.22 -33.52 -20.19
N LYS A 191 -17.83 -33.16 -21.42
CA LYS A 191 -16.45 -33.18 -21.90
C LYS A 191 -15.61 -32.13 -21.20
N PHE A 192 -16.14 -30.94 -20.94
CA PHE A 192 -15.45 -29.89 -20.20
C PHE A 192 -15.22 -30.33 -18.76
N LEU A 193 -16.20 -30.96 -18.12
CA LEU A 193 -16.09 -31.56 -16.78
C LEU A 193 -15.09 -32.73 -16.73
N GLN A 194 -15.05 -33.57 -17.77
CA GLN A 194 -14.12 -34.70 -17.86
C GLN A 194 -12.69 -34.30 -18.26
N SER A 195 -12.53 -33.38 -19.22
CA SER A 195 -11.23 -32.89 -19.68
C SER A 195 -10.61 -31.88 -18.71
N ASN A 196 -11.43 -31.18 -17.93
CA ASN A 196 -11.02 -30.42 -16.77
C ASN A 196 -11.25 -31.22 -15.48
N SER A 197 -10.72 -32.44 -15.40
CA SER A 197 -10.44 -33.06 -14.08
C SER A 197 -9.56 -32.15 -13.20
N SER A 198 -8.85 -31.19 -13.81
CA SER A 198 -8.20 -30.05 -13.15
C SER A 198 -9.17 -29.02 -12.55
N VAL A 199 -10.44 -28.94 -12.97
CA VAL A 199 -11.52 -28.13 -12.36
C VAL A 199 -12.11 -28.82 -11.12
N LEU A 200 -12.06 -30.14 -11.02
CA LEU A 200 -12.29 -30.81 -9.73
C LEU A 200 -11.12 -30.59 -8.76
N ALA A 201 -9.88 -30.64 -9.26
CA ALA A 201 -8.69 -30.31 -8.46
C ALA A 201 -8.63 -28.81 -8.07
N SER A 202 -8.99 -27.89 -8.97
CA SER A 202 -9.04 -26.45 -8.70
C SER A 202 -10.33 -26.02 -7.99
N GLY A 203 -11.41 -26.79 -8.11
CA GLY A 203 -12.60 -26.69 -7.26
C GLY A 203 -12.24 -27.02 -5.82
N ALA A 204 -11.55 -28.13 -5.58
CA ALA A 204 -11.01 -28.47 -4.26
C ALA A 204 -10.02 -27.40 -3.76
N LEU A 205 -9.04 -26.97 -4.58
CA LEU A 205 -8.06 -25.94 -4.18
C LEU A 205 -8.68 -24.55 -3.93
N SER A 206 -9.70 -24.14 -4.69
CA SER A 206 -10.38 -22.85 -4.49
C SER A 206 -11.28 -22.86 -3.25
N VAL A 207 -11.97 -23.98 -3.00
CA VAL A 207 -12.73 -24.19 -1.76
C VAL A 207 -11.78 -24.22 -0.57
N THR A 208 -10.64 -24.93 -0.64
CA THR A 208 -9.62 -24.94 0.40
C THR A 208 -9.03 -23.55 0.65
N SER A 209 -8.68 -22.80 -0.40
CA SER A 209 -8.12 -21.44 -0.27
C SER A 209 -9.12 -20.46 0.33
N SER A 210 -10.40 -20.58 -0.03
CA SER A 210 -11.49 -19.78 0.53
C SER A 210 -11.72 -20.12 2.00
N LEU A 211 -11.75 -21.42 2.35
CA LEU A 211 -11.84 -21.87 3.74
C LEU A 211 -10.66 -21.38 4.58
N ILE A 212 -9.42 -21.47 4.07
CA ILE A 212 -8.23 -20.96 4.76
C ILE A 212 -8.34 -19.46 5.02
N SER A 213 -8.81 -18.70 4.03
CA SER A 213 -9.00 -17.25 4.15
C SER A 213 -10.03 -16.90 5.22
N ILE A 214 -11.16 -17.62 5.24
CA ILE A 214 -12.21 -17.46 6.26
C ILE A 214 -11.69 -17.84 7.65
N VAL A 215 -11.00 -18.97 7.76
CA VAL A 215 -10.43 -19.46 9.03
C VAL A 215 -9.38 -18.49 9.54
N THR A 216 -8.52 -17.97 8.67
CA THR A 216 -7.47 -17.01 9.04
C THR A 216 -8.10 -15.69 9.48
N GLY A 217 -9.08 -15.16 8.74
CA GLY A 217 -9.83 -13.96 9.13
C GLY A 217 -10.58 -14.13 10.45
N SER A 218 -11.18 -15.30 10.67
CA SER A 218 -11.85 -15.66 11.92
C SER A 218 -10.86 -15.74 13.08
N LEU A 219 -9.71 -16.38 12.89
CA LEU A 219 -8.67 -16.49 13.91
C LEU A 219 -8.11 -15.12 14.31
N ILE A 220 -7.87 -14.25 13.34
CA ILE A 220 -7.46 -12.85 13.59
C ILE A 220 -8.55 -12.11 14.36
N THR A 221 -9.82 -12.24 13.94
CA THR A 221 -10.97 -11.63 14.61
C THR A 221 -11.05 -12.08 16.07
N LEU A 222 -10.95 -13.38 16.33
CA LEU A 222 -10.97 -13.95 17.68
C LEU A 222 -9.81 -13.47 18.53
N PHE A 223 -8.61 -13.45 17.95
CA PHE A 223 -7.40 -12.99 18.63
C PHE A 223 -7.51 -11.52 19.02
N CYS A 224 -7.96 -10.66 18.10
CA CYS A 224 -8.22 -9.25 18.37
C CYS A 224 -9.33 -9.06 19.40
N LEU A 225 -10.42 -9.82 19.32
CA LEU A 225 -11.53 -9.79 20.28
C LEU A 225 -11.04 -10.14 21.69
N PHE A 226 -10.20 -11.17 21.83
CA PHE A 226 -9.59 -11.54 23.11
C PHE A 226 -8.75 -10.40 23.68
N PHE A 227 -7.85 -9.83 22.87
CA PHE A 227 -6.95 -8.75 23.30
C PHE A 227 -7.72 -7.47 23.65
N PHE A 228 -8.77 -7.12 22.89
CA PHE A 228 -9.63 -5.98 23.21
C PHE A 228 -10.46 -6.22 24.47
N LEU A 229 -10.96 -7.42 24.68
CA LEU A 229 -11.71 -7.73 25.90
C LEU A 229 -10.81 -7.73 27.15
N LYS A 230 -9.57 -8.19 27.02
CA LYS A 230 -8.59 -8.26 28.13
C LYS A 230 -7.94 -6.90 28.43
N GLU A 231 -7.48 -6.20 27.40
CA GLU A 231 -6.65 -4.98 27.51
C GLU A 231 -7.21 -3.77 26.74
N GLY A 232 -8.46 -3.78 26.27
CA GLY A 232 -9.00 -2.75 25.37
C GLY A 232 -8.79 -1.31 25.82
N ARG A 233 -8.94 -1.03 27.12
CA ARG A 233 -8.68 0.31 27.68
C ARG A 233 -7.20 0.71 27.61
N ARG A 234 -6.26 -0.23 27.77
CA ARG A 234 -4.82 0.03 27.70
C ARG A 234 -4.34 0.22 26.26
N ILE A 235 -4.90 -0.54 25.31
CA ILE A 235 -4.62 -0.40 23.87
C ILE A 235 -5.20 0.92 23.36
N TRP A 236 -6.44 1.27 23.72
CA TRP A 236 -7.04 2.55 23.38
C TRP A 236 -6.20 3.74 23.85
N LEU A 237 -5.74 3.70 25.11
CA LEU A 237 -4.84 4.70 25.68
C LEU A 237 -3.48 4.79 24.94
N TRP A 238 -3.01 3.70 24.34
CA TRP A 238 -1.79 3.69 23.53
C TRP A 238 -2.04 4.24 22.11
N VAL A 239 -3.15 3.89 21.48
CA VAL A 239 -3.55 4.42 20.15
C VAL A 239 -3.79 5.92 20.20
N ILE A 240 -4.50 6.44 21.21
CA ILE A 240 -4.68 7.88 21.40
C ILE A 240 -3.37 8.62 21.74
N ARG A 241 -2.32 7.89 22.14
CA ARG A 241 -0.99 8.44 22.43
C ARG A 241 -0.09 8.46 21.19
N LEU A 242 -0.42 7.69 20.15
CA LEU A 242 0.19 7.79 18.81
C LEU A 242 -0.40 8.92 17.97
N LEU A 243 -1.62 9.36 18.29
CA LEU A 243 -2.17 10.58 17.70
C LEU A 243 -1.32 11.77 18.17
N PRO A 244 -0.78 12.59 17.23
CA PRO A 244 0.11 13.69 17.59
C PRO A 244 -0.60 14.65 18.55
N ALA A 245 0.17 15.27 19.43
CA ALA A 245 -0.32 16.12 20.51
C ALA A 245 -1.12 17.40 20.11
N PRO A 246 -1.11 17.96 18.87
CA PRO A 246 -1.63 19.31 18.66
C PRO A 246 -3.16 19.42 18.56
N ALA A 247 -3.93 18.34 18.76
CA ALA A 247 -5.38 18.42 18.95
C ALA A 247 -5.81 18.67 20.41
N ARG A 248 -4.84 18.76 21.34
CA ARG A 248 -5.10 19.27 22.69
C ARG A 248 -5.26 20.78 22.59
N ALA A 249 -6.48 21.25 22.33
CA ALA A 249 -6.81 22.66 22.44
C ALA A 249 -6.35 23.16 23.82
N PRO A 250 -5.37 24.08 23.90
CA PRO A 250 -5.10 24.78 25.13
C PRO A 250 -6.26 25.74 25.30
N MET A 251 -7.19 25.39 26.20
CA MET A 251 -8.15 26.35 26.74
C MET A 251 -7.33 27.38 27.50
N HIS A 252 -6.92 28.45 26.83
CA HIS A 252 -6.41 29.65 27.46
C HIS A 252 -7.61 30.33 28.12
N GLU A 253 -7.81 30.09 29.42
CA GLU A 253 -8.55 31.04 30.24
C GLU A 253 -7.76 32.35 30.26
N SER A 254 -8.45 33.42 29.85
CA SER A 254 -8.01 34.81 29.93
C SER A 254 -8.21 35.37 31.33
#